data_AF-A0A085LFZ6-F1
#
_entry.id   AF-A0A085LFZ6-F1
#
_cell.length_a   1.000
_cell.length_b   1.000
_cell.length_c   1.000
_cell.angle_alpha   90.00
_cell.angle_beta   90.00
_cell.angle_gamma   90.00
#
_symmetry.space_group_name_H-M   'P 1'
#
loop_
_entity.id
_entity.type
_entity.pdbx_description
1 polymer ?
#
loop_
_entity_poly.entity_id
_entity_poly.type
_entity_poly.pdbx_seq_one_letter_code
_entity_poly.pdbx_strand_id
1 'polypeptide(L)'
;MGVGGDDQARAGEFAQRLGEVVVRALDDREAVLAARQPVSAFGTVTVAPEDQPVLLVSPSYLEEQDVRDAAGSRLAPGPGSCLTIHLPATLRADQQDDVVAAVGSWADYFGATCAVERGAPLAEGSTLFDYGNAADPSASPLVDEPVVLVVDPASEVVSADGYGAYTSTGDVVFLDPAYVLEESRAAGIRDYVLSVTPIADAAAEEYQKLVRSFRLGLANIAAAAGVVLLTAVVVSSAYTRRYAQSVFVRYIAGWSFAARYRAAFLAEAASAVLLVAYVAANPPRTPPALGAVVAAAAPRLLGGAEPLVAVAVCLVSSALLVTALAVAQRRLLRTRSSDS
;
A
#
# COMPACT_ATOMS: atom_id res chain seq x y z
N MET A 1 -17.52 29.28 4.59
CA MET A 1 -17.25 30.40 3.66
C MET A 1 -17.50 29.85 2.27
N GLY A 2 -18.58 30.28 1.61
CA GLY A 2 -18.89 29.83 0.26
C GLY A 2 -17.89 30.44 -0.71
N VAL A 3 -17.27 29.60 -1.53
CA VAL A 3 -16.48 30.03 -2.69
C VAL A 3 -17.44 30.80 -3.61
N GLY A 4 -17.11 32.04 -3.96
CA GLY A 4 -17.98 32.89 -4.78
C GLY A 4 -18.17 32.29 -6.18
N GLY A 5 -19.28 32.58 -6.84
CA GLY A 5 -19.58 32.04 -8.19
C GLY A 5 -18.50 32.33 -9.23
N ASP A 6 -17.78 33.45 -9.08
CA ASP A 6 -16.65 33.83 -9.95
C ASP A 6 -15.43 32.91 -9.77
N ASP A 7 -15.20 32.39 -8.55
CA ASP A 7 -14.10 31.46 -8.27
C ASP A 7 -14.42 30.06 -8.80
N GLN A 8 -15.69 29.63 -8.75
CA GLN A 8 -16.13 28.38 -9.37
C GLN A 8 -16.01 28.40 -10.89
N ALA A 9 -16.39 29.52 -11.53
CA ALA A 9 -16.27 29.68 -12.97
C ALA A 9 -14.79 29.62 -13.42
N ARG A 10 -13.89 30.28 -12.68
CA ARG A 10 -12.44 30.23 -12.93
C ARG A 10 -11.84 28.84 -12.71
N ALA A 11 -12.30 28.12 -11.68
CA ALA A 11 -11.85 26.75 -11.44
C ALA A 11 -12.27 25.80 -12.57
N GLY A 12 -13.49 25.94 -13.09
CA GLY A 12 -13.96 25.17 -14.24
C GLY A 12 -13.18 25.48 -15.51
N GLU A 13 -12.92 26.75 -15.80
CA GLU A 13 -12.13 27.17 -16.96
C GLU A 13 -10.68 26.66 -16.87
N PHE A 14 -10.07 26.67 -15.69
CA PHE A 14 -8.75 26.08 -15.47
C PHE A 14 -8.75 24.56 -15.70
N ALA A 15 -9.71 23.83 -15.13
CA ALA A 15 -9.81 22.38 -15.29
C ALA A 15 -9.95 21.99 -16.77
N GLN A 16 -10.75 22.75 -17.52
CA GLN A 16 -10.91 22.56 -18.96
C GLN A 16 -9.59 22.75 -19.72
N ARG A 17 -8.87 23.87 -19.49
CA ARG A 17 -7.60 24.14 -20.18
C ARG A 17 -6.50 23.14 -19.82
N LEU A 18 -6.44 22.70 -18.56
CA LEU A 18 -5.53 21.64 -18.14
C LEU A 18 -5.87 20.34 -18.88
N GLY A 19 -7.16 20.00 -18.96
CA GLY A 19 -7.68 18.90 -19.75
C GLY A 19 -7.24 18.92 -21.21
N GLU A 20 -7.34 20.07 -21.87
CA GLU A 20 -6.93 20.23 -23.27
C GLU A 20 -5.43 20.03 -23.48
N VAL A 21 -4.59 20.41 -22.50
CA VAL A 21 -3.14 20.13 -22.53
C VAL A 21 -2.89 18.63 -22.40
N VAL A 22 -3.64 17.95 -21.53
CA VAL A 22 -3.53 16.50 -21.32
C VAL A 22 -3.97 15.74 -22.57
N VAL A 23 -5.09 16.11 -23.18
CA VAL A 23 -5.57 15.53 -24.43
C VAL A 23 -4.50 15.59 -25.51
N ARG A 24 -3.90 16.77 -25.72
CA ARG A 24 -2.78 16.95 -26.67
C ARG A 24 -1.59 16.07 -26.32
N ALA A 25 -1.20 15.99 -25.06
CA ALA A 25 -0.08 15.15 -24.63
C ALA A 25 -0.34 13.66 -24.87
N LEU A 26 -1.58 13.19 -24.66
CA LEU A 26 -1.97 11.81 -24.93
C LEU A 26 -1.99 11.51 -26.43
N ASP A 27 -2.48 12.44 -27.26
CA ASP A 27 -2.45 12.34 -28.72
C ASP A 27 -1.03 12.31 -29.28
N ASP A 28 -0.16 13.20 -28.77
CA ASP A 28 1.25 13.33 -29.16
C ASP A 28 2.14 12.19 -28.62
N ARG A 29 1.58 11.29 -27.79
CA ARG A 29 2.31 10.23 -27.08
C ARG A 29 3.36 10.73 -26.08
N GLU A 30 3.17 11.93 -25.55
CA GLU A 30 4.02 12.57 -24.52
C GLU A 30 3.47 12.38 -23.09
N ALA A 31 2.30 11.75 -22.96
CA ALA A 31 1.72 11.35 -21.68
C ALA A 31 1.13 9.95 -21.73
N VAL A 32 0.94 9.36 -20.54
CA VAL A 32 0.34 8.06 -20.34
C VAL A 32 -0.76 8.16 -19.28
N LEU A 33 -1.91 7.57 -19.56
CA LEU A 33 -3.02 7.41 -18.61
C LEU A 33 -3.09 5.96 -18.14
N ALA A 34 -3.23 5.75 -16.83
CA ALA A 34 -3.59 4.47 -16.24
C ALA A 34 -4.41 4.69 -14.97
N ALA A 35 -5.74 4.75 -15.13
CA ALA A 35 -6.68 4.97 -14.05
C ALA A 35 -7.42 3.70 -13.67
N ARG A 36 -7.44 3.38 -12.37
CA ARG A 36 -8.18 2.24 -11.84
C ARG A 36 -9.59 2.66 -11.44
N GLN A 37 -10.59 1.97 -11.96
CA GLN A 37 -11.99 2.15 -11.61
C GLN A 37 -12.66 0.78 -11.42
N PRO A 38 -13.66 0.65 -10.53
CA PRO A 38 -14.48 -0.56 -10.49
C PRO A 38 -15.40 -0.60 -11.72
N VAL A 39 -15.78 -1.80 -12.19
CA VAL A 39 -16.68 -1.93 -13.36
C VAL A 39 -18.02 -1.21 -13.15
N SER A 40 -18.49 -1.11 -11.89
CA SER A 40 -19.68 -0.35 -11.52
C SER A 40 -19.61 1.15 -11.85
N ALA A 41 -18.42 1.72 -12.06
CA ALA A 41 -18.24 3.09 -12.55
C ALA A 41 -18.62 3.25 -14.04
N PHE A 42 -18.66 2.16 -14.79
CA PHE A 42 -18.99 2.12 -16.22
C PHE A 42 -20.43 1.68 -16.47
N GLY A 43 -21.21 1.41 -15.42
CA GLY A 43 -22.61 1.04 -15.57
C GLY A 43 -23.00 -0.13 -14.69
N THR A 44 -24.26 -0.53 -14.82
CA THR A 44 -24.82 -1.63 -14.03
C THR A 44 -24.33 -2.97 -14.56
N VAL A 45 -23.68 -3.75 -13.71
CA VAL A 45 -23.37 -5.16 -13.94
C VAL A 45 -24.33 -6.05 -13.14
N THR A 46 -24.64 -7.22 -13.66
CA THR A 46 -25.59 -8.17 -13.03
C THR A 46 -24.99 -9.54 -12.74
N VAL A 47 -23.91 -9.89 -13.43
CA VAL A 47 -23.25 -11.20 -13.39
C VAL A 47 -21.77 -11.04 -13.02
N ALA A 48 -21.11 -9.99 -13.52
CA ALA A 48 -19.74 -9.67 -13.13
C ALA A 48 -19.69 -9.10 -11.70
N PRO A 49 -18.60 -9.32 -10.94
CA PRO A 49 -18.40 -8.65 -9.66
C PRO A 49 -18.37 -7.13 -9.84
N GLU A 50 -19.15 -6.38 -9.03
CA GLU A 50 -19.22 -4.91 -9.13
C GLU A 50 -17.88 -4.20 -8.87
N ASP A 51 -16.99 -4.88 -8.14
CA ASP A 51 -15.64 -4.45 -7.79
C ASP A 51 -14.57 -4.95 -8.78
N GLN A 52 -14.95 -5.65 -9.87
CA GLN A 52 -14.02 -6.07 -10.91
C GLN A 52 -13.22 -4.85 -11.40
N PRO A 53 -11.89 -4.85 -11.28
CA PRO A 53 -11.08 -3.72 -11.68
C PRO A 53 -11.10 -3.54 -13.20
N VAL A 54 -11.34 -2.30 -13.62
CA VAL A 54 -11.14 -1.81 -14.98
C VAL A 54 -9.99 -0.80 -14.93
N LEU A 55 -8.95 -1.06 -15.72
CA LEU A 55 -7.86 -0.15 -15.94
C LEU A 55 -8.13 0.63 -17.22
N LEU A 56 -8.50 1.90 -17.07
CA LEU A 56 -8.68 2.84 -18.17
C LEU A 56 -7.32 3.38 -18.56
N VAL A 57 -6.88 3.10 -19.79
CA VAL A 57 -5.51 3.37 -20.25
C VAL A 57 -5.49 4.14 -21.56
N SER A 58 -4.45 4.92 -21.79
CA SER A 58 -4.20 5.53 -23.11
C SER A 58 -3.51 4.55 -24.07
N PRO A 59 -3.54 4.80 -25.38
CA PRO A 59 -2.74 4.04 -26.35
C PRO A 59 -1.24 4.00 -26.04
N SER A 60 -0.67 5.11 -25.56
CA SER A 60 0.73 5.21 -25.11
C SER A 60 1.05 4.26 -23.93
N TYR A 61 0.07 3.89 -23.12
CA TYR A 61 0.28 2.91 -22.04
C TYR A 61 0.70 1.55 -22.59
N LEU A 62 0.10 1.09 -23.68
CA LEU A 62 0.47 -0.18 -24.32
C LEU A 62 1.88 -0.14 -24.95
N GLU A 63 2.38 1.06 -25.28
CA GLU A 63 3.71 1.29 -25.84
C GLU A 63 4.80 1.38 -24.78
N GLU A 64 4.47 1.90 -23.60
CA GLU A 64 5.39 1.99 -22.46
C GLU A 64 5.39 0.72 -21.61
N GLN A 65 4.23 0.10 -21.39
CA GLN A 65 4.08 -1.10 -20.57
C GLN A 65 3.99 -2.37 -21.40
N ASP A 66 4.60 -3.45 -20.91
CA ASP A 66 4.56 -4.78 -21.55
C ASP A 66 3.25 -5.50 -21.20
N VAL A 67 2.15 -5.03 -21.78
CA VAL A 67 0.83 -5.68 -21.66
C VAL A 67 0.73 -6.78 -22.70
N ARG A 68 0.40 -8.01 -22.27
CA ARG A 68 0.39 -9.19 -23.14
C ARG A 68 -0.99 -9.83 -23.25
N ASP A 69 -1.28 -10.33 -24.45
CA ASP A 69 -2.45 -11.15 -24.72
C ASP A 69 -2.26 -12.60 -24.24
N ALA A 70 -3.32 -13.40 -24.35
CA ALA A 70 -3.32 -14.82 -24.02
C ALA A 70 -2.35 -15.67 -24.86
N ALA A 71 -1.94 -15.19 -26.04
CA ALA A 71 -0.92 -15.84 -26.87
C ALA A 71 0.52 -15.42 -26.47
N GLY A 72 0.67 -14.52 -25.50
CA GLY A 72 1.95 -13.97 -25.06
C GLY A 72 2.50 -12.88 -25.98
N SER A 73 1.72 -12.40 -26.95
CA SER A 73 2.08 -11.27 -27.80
C SER A 73 1.79 -9.96 -27.09
N ARG A 74 2.65 -8.96 -27.31
CA ARG A 74 2.42 -7.62 -26.77
C ARG A 74 1.21 -6.99 -27.44
N LEU A 75 0.30 -6.45 -26.63
CA LEU A 75 -0.81 -5.64 -27.13
C LEU A 75 -0.27 -4.34 -27.70
N ALA A 76 -0.85 -3.93 -28.82
CA ALA A 76 -0.58 -2.66 -29.46
C ALA A 76 -1.91 -1.97 -29.79
N PRO A 77 -1.94 -0.63 -29.85
CA PRO A 77 -3.12 0.09 -30.29
C PRO A 77 -3.55 -0.36 -31.69
N GLY A 78 -4.84 -0.67 -31.87
CA GLY A 78 -5.38 -1.04 -33.17
C GLY A 78 -5.41 0.16 -34.12
N PRO A 79 -5.14 -0.02 -35.43
CA PRO A 79 -5.23 1.08 -36.38
C PRO A 79 -6.68 1.53 -36.54
N GLY A 80 -6.99 2.76 -36.12
CA GLY A 80 -8.33 3.37 -36.24
C GLY A 80 -9.32 2.98 -35.14
N SER A 81 -8.92 2.15 -34.17
CA SER A 81 -9.73 1.84 -32.99
C SER A 81 -9.50 2.92 -31.92
N CYS A 82 -10.54 3.67 -31.53
CA CYS A 82 -10.43 4.65 -30.45
C CYS A 82 -10.95 4.16 -29.09
N LEU A 83 -11.71 3.07 -29.05
CA LEU A 83 -12.11 2.37 -27.83
C LEU A 83 -11.91 0.87 -27.98
N THR A 84 -10.99 0.29 -27.21
CA THR A 84 -10.73 -1.15 -27.25
C THR A 84 -10.79 -1.74 -25.85
N ILE A 85 -11.58 -2.80 -25.66
CA ILE A 85 -11.68 -3.53 -24.40
C ILE A 85 -10.98 -4.89 -24.49
N HIS A 86 -10.04 -5.14 -23.59
CA HIS A 86 -9.36 -6.42 -23.40
C HIS A 86 -9.78 -7.03 -22.07
N LEU A 87 -10.30 -8.26 -22.13
CA LEU A 87 -10.87 -8.93 -20.97
C LEU A 87 -9.90 -9.98 -20.44
N PRO A 88 -9.78 -10.14 -19.11
CA PRO A 88 -9.02 -11.22 -18.52
C PRO A 88 -9.69 -12.56 -18.80
N ALA A 89 -8.87 -13.58 -19.08
CA ALA A 89 -9.34 -14.94 -19.36
C ALA A 89 -10.06 -15.60 -18.17
N THR A 90 -9.89 -15.07 -16.95
CA THR A 90 -10.52 -15.57 -15.73
C THR A 90 -11.99 -15.20 -15.59
N LEU A 91 -12.47 -14.18 -16.31
CA LEU A 91 -13.90 -13.88 -16.38
C LEU A 91 -14.62 -14.92 -17.25
N ARG A 92 -15.75 -15.41 -16.75
CA ARG A 92 -16.64 -16.30 -17.51
C ARG A 92 -17.26 -15.56 -18.70
N ALA A 93 -17.68 -16.27 -19.75
CA ALA A 93 -18.23 -15.67 -20.96
C ALA A 93 -19.45 -14.75 -20.68
N ASP A 94 -20.34 -15.14 -19.77
CA ASP A 94 -21.48 -14.32 -19.34
C ASP A 94 -21.06 -13.06 -18.57
N GLN A 95 -19.99 -13.13 -17.78
CA GLN A 95 -19.41 -11.97 -17.10
C GLN A 95 -18.70 -11.04 -18.09
N GLN A 96 -18.00 -11.60 -19.07
CA GLN A 96 -17.36 -10.84 -20.15
C GLN A 96 -18.40 -10.06 -20.96
N ASP A 97 -19.53 -10.69 -21.31
CA ASP A 97 -20.62 -10.02 -22.01
C ASP A 97 -21.27 -8.91 -21.16
N ASP A 98 -21.46 -9.14 -19.85
CA ASP A 98 -22.00 -8.16 -18.89
C ASP A 98 -21.07 -6.94 -18.72
N VAL A 99 -19.75 -7.14 -18.60
CA VAL A 99 -18.75 -6.06 -18.55
C VAL A 99 -18.76 -5.24 -19.84
N VAL A 100 -18.77 -5.89 -21.00
CA VAL A 100 -18.78 -5.20 -22.30
C VAL A 100 -20.06 -4.39 -22.47
N ALA A 101 -21.20 -4.91 -22.03
CA ALA A 101 -22.47 -4.20 -22.05
C ALA A 101 -22.45 -2.95 -21.15
N ALA A 102 -21.87 -3.05 -19.95
CA ALA A 102 -21.68 -1.91 -19.06
C ALA A 102 -20.82 -0.83 -19.74
N VAL A 103 -19.60 -1.18 -20.18
CA VAL A 103 -18.68 -0.24 -20.84
C VAL A 103 -19.29 0.38 -22.10
N GLY A 104 -20.03 -0.39 -22.90
CA GLY A 104 -20.76 0.13 -24.05
C GLY A 104 -21.84 1.15 -23.66
N SER A 105 -22.64 0.85 -22.63
CA SER A 105 -23.65 1.80 -22.12
C SER A 105 -23.03 3.09 -21.58
N TRP A 106 -21.86 3.01 -20.96
CA TRP A 106 -21.11 4.19 -20.51
C TRP A 106 -20.60 5.01 -21.70
N ALA A 107 -20.02 4.35 -22.71
CA ALA A 107 -19.56 5.02 -23.92
C ALA A 107 -20.69 5.76 -24.65
N ASP A 108 -21.86 5.12 -24.78
CA ASP A 108 -23.05 5.72 -25.37
C ASP A 108 -23.58 6.91 -24.54
N TYR A 109 -23.59 6.79 -23.21
CA TYR A 109 -24.05 7.84 -22.31
C TYR A 109 -23.18 9.10 -22.39
N PHE A 110 -21.86 8.92 -22.51
CA PHE A 110 -20.91 10.02 -22.65
C PHE A 110 -20.71 10.47 -24.11
N GLY A 111 -21.39 9.85 -25.07
CA GLY A 111 -21.40 10.30 -26.47
C GLY A 111 -20.13 9.97 -27.24
N ALA A 112 -19.52 8.82 -26.99
CA ALA A 112 -18.33 8.37 -27.72
C ALA A 112 -18.52 8.42 -29.25
N THR A 113 -17.48 8.87 -29.95
CA THR A 113 -17.47 8.99 -31.43
C THR A 113 -17.27 7.65 -32.14
N CYS A 114 -16.90 6.61 -31.41
CA CYS A 114 -16.67 5.26 -31.90
C CYS A 114 -17.25 4.19 -30.99
N ALA A 115 -17.49 3.02 -31.57
CA ALA A 115 -17.96 1.85 -30.84
C ALA A 115 -16.83 1.23 -30.01
N VAL A 116 -17.19 0.60 -28.89
CA VAL A 116 -16.27 -0.20 -28.09
C VAL A 116 -15.97 -1.51 -28.83
N GLU A 117 -14.71 -1.68 -29.24
CA GLU A 117 -14.25 -2.88 -29.94
C GLU A 117 -13.67 -3.89 -28.96
N ARG A 118 -13.96 -5.19 -29.16
CA ARG A 118 -13.32 -6.26 -28.38
C ARG A 118 -11.93 -6.55 -28.94
N GLY A 119 -10.93 -6.36 -28.10
CA GLY A 119 -9.54 -6.71 -28.40
C GLY A 119 -9.21 -8.18 -28.08
N ALA A 120 -7.93 -8.52 -28.22
CA ALA A 120 -7.43 -9.83 -27.81
C ALA A 120 -7.56 -10.03 -26.29
N PRO A 121 -7.88 -11.25 -25.80
CA PRO A 121 -7.97 -11.52 -24.37
C PRO A 121 -6.60 -11.36 -23.70
N LEU A 122 -6.59 -10.92 -22.45
CA LEU A 122 -5.35 -10.79 -21.67
C LEU A 122 -4.80 -12.15 -21.24
N ALA A 123 -3.49 -12.19 -21.00
CA ALA A 123 -2.85 -13.36 -20.41
C ALA A 123 -3.46 -13.71 -19.03
N GLU A 124 -3.57 -15.01 -18.73
CA GLU A 124 -3.98 -15.46 -17.40
C GLU A 124 -2.99 -14.98 -16.32
N GLY A 125 -3.51 -14.55 -15.17
CA GLY A 125 -2.70 -14.00 -14.09
C GLY A 125 -1.99 -12.69 -14.45
N SER A 126 -2.52 -11.90 -15.39
CA SER A 126 -1.97 -10.60 -15.74
C SER A 126 -2.05 -9.65 -14.53
N THR A 127 -0.91 -9.09 -14.14
CA THR A 127 -0.84 -8.01 -13.15
C THR A 127 -0.30 -6.76 -13.84
N LEU A 128 -1.07 -5.67 -13.82
CA LEU A 128 -0.74 -4.42 -14.51
C LEU A 128 -0.57 -3.26 -13.52
N PHE A 129 0.13 -2.22 -13.95
CA PHE A 129 0.42 -1.06 -13.10
C PHE A 129 -0.61 0.07 -13.34
N ASP A 130 -1.20 0.61 -12.28
CA ASP A 130 -1.93 1.87 -12.31
C ASP A 130 -1.05 3.04 -11.86
N TYR A 131 -1.36 4.26 -12.33
CA TYR A 131 -0.65 5.47 -11.89
C TYR A 131 -1.42 6.24 -10.81
N GLY A 132 -2.72 5.92 -10.63
CA GLY A 132 -3.71 6.58 -9.77
C GLY A 132 -3.57 6.46 -8.26
N ASN A 133 -2.36 6.42 -7.70
CA ASN A 133 -2.17 6.22 -6.26
C ASN A 133 -2.01 7.52 -5.45
N ALA A 134 -2.18 8.70 -6.06
CA ALA A 134 -2.01 9.96 -5.32
C ALA A 134 -3.09 10.15 -4.23
N ALA A 135 -4.30 9.62 -4.46
CA ALA A 135 -5.41 9.70 -3.51
C ALA A 135 -5.29 8.68 -2.35
N ASP A 136 -4.70 7.51 -2.60
CA ASP A 136 -4.40 6.50 -1.59
C ASP A 136 -3.00 5.89 -1.83
N PRO A 137 -1.95 6.49 -1.25
CA PRO A 137 -0.58 5.99 -1.39
C PRO A 137 -0.35 4.60 -0.78
N SER A 138 -1.32 4.09 -0.01
CA SER A 138 -1.24 2.75 0.61
C SER A 138 -1.84 1.65 -0.27
N ALA A 139 -2.59 2.02 -1.32
CA ALA A 139 -3.09 1.09 -2.30
C ALA A 139 -1.94 0.47 -3.10
N SER A 140 -2.05 -0.83 -3.39
CA SER A 140 -1.12 -1.49 -4.31
C SER A 140 -1.30 -0.85 -5.69
N PRO A 141 -0.22 -0.36 -6.33
CA PRO A 141 -0.28 0.13 -7.71
C PRO A 141 -0.35 -1.02 -8.72
N LEU A 142 -0.22 -2.26 -8.24
CA LEU A 142 -0.41 -3.46 -9.03
C LEU A 142 -1.88 -3.89 -8.95
N VAL A 143 -2.47 -4.06 -10.14
CA VAL A 143 -3.86 -4.48 -10.35
C VAL A 143 -3.85 -5.87 -10.93
N ASP A 144 -4.39 -6.82 -10.19
CA ASP A 144 -4.49 -8.22 -10.60
C ASP A 144 -5.72 -8.44 -11.48
N GLU A 145 -5.52 -9.14 -12.60
CA GLU A 145 -6.53 -9.53 -13.59
C GLU A 145 -7.51 -8.39 -13.96
N PRO A 146 -7.01 -7.20 -14.35
CA PRO A 146 -7.87 -6.10 -14.74
C PRO A 146 -8.53 -6.36 -16.10
N VAL A 147 -9.71 -5.77 -16.28
CA VAL A 147 -10.21 -5.45 -17.61
C VAL A 147 -9.43 -4.23 -18.10
N VAL A 148 -8.83 -4.27 -19.28
CA VAL A 148 -8.11 -3.12 -19.84
C VAL A 148 -9.00 -2.43 -20.86
N LEU A 149 -9.35 -1.17 -20.59
CA LEU A 149 -10.10 -0.32 -21.52
C LEU A 149 -9.15 0.73 -22.08
N VAL A 150 -8.75 0.56 -23.34
CA VAL A 150 -7.93 1.52 -24.07
C VAL A 150 -8.85 2.63 -24.58
N VAL A 151 -8.57 3.86 -24.15
CA VAL A 151 -9.31 5.07 -24.50
C VAL A 151 -8.38 6.02 -25.23
N ASP A 152 -8.58 6.14 -26.53
CA ASP A 152 -7.94 7.17 -27.35
C ASP A 152 -8.71 8.50 -27.15
N PRO A 153 -8.02 9.65 -26.96
CA PRO A 153 -8.70 10.94 -26.83
C PRO A 153 -9.61 11.29 -28.01
N ALA A 154 -9.34 10.76 -29.21
CA ALA A 154 -10.20 10.91 -30.38
C ALA A 154 -11.60 10.28 -30.23
N SER A 155 -11.80 9.39 -29.24
CA SER A 155 -13.12 8.83 -28.91
C SER A 155 -14.08 9.86 -28.31
N GLU A 156 -13.58 10.98 -27.77
CA GLU A 156 -14.32 12.00 -27.02
C GLU A 156 -15.16 11.48 -25.82
N VAL A 157 -15.02 10.21 -25.44
CA VAL A 157 -15.79 9.60 -24.35
C VAL A 157 -15.41 10.17 -22.98
N VAL A 158 -14.16 10.62 -22.85
CA VAL A 158 -13.67 11.37 -21.69
C VAL A 158 -13.51 12.82 -22.13
N SER A 159 -14.25 13.70 -21.46
CA SER A 159 -14.17 15.13 -21.69
C SER A 159 -12.83 15.71 -21.18
N ALA A 160 -12.46 16.89 -21.66
CA ALA A 160 -11.22 17.56 -21.24
C ALA A 160 -11.16 17.75 -19.71
N ASP A 161 -12.24 18.19 -19.07
CA ASP A 161 -12.31 18.30 -17.61
C ASP A 161 -12.17 16.93 -16.91
N GLY A 162 -12.64 15.85 -17.53
CA GLY A 162 -12.40 14.47 -17.07
C GLY A 162 -10.91 14.10 -17.08
N TYR A 163 -10.19 14.43 -18.15
CA TYR A 163 -8.73 14.26 -18.20
C TYR A 163 -8.01 15.16 -17.18
N GLY A 164 -8.51 16.37 -16.93
CA GLY A 164 -8.02 17.25 -15.87
C GLY A 164 -8.21 16.64 -14.47
N ALA A 165 -9.33 15.95 -14.24
CA ALA A 165 -9.59 15.23 -12.99
C ALA A 165 -8.60 14.06 -12.81
N TYR A 166 -8.42 13.20 -13.82
CA TYR A 166 -7.44 12.11 -13.79
C TYR A 166 -6.01 12.60 -13.55
N THR A 167 -5.65 13.74 -14.14
CA THR A 167 -4.34 14.36 -13.90
C THR A 167 -4.18 14.83 -12.45
N SER A 168 -5.26 15.35 -11.85
CA SER A 168 -5.25 15.83 -10.46
C SER A 168 -5.13 14.69 -9.45
N THR A 169 -5.56 13.48 -9.79
CA THR A 169 -5.45 12.25 -8.99
C THR A 169 -4.19 11.43 -9.29
N GLY A 170 -3.32 11.92 -10.19
CA GLY A 170 -2.05 11.27 -10.53
C GLY A 170 -2.18 10.11 -11.52
N ASP A 171 -3.36 9.87 -12.09
CA ASP A 171 -3.59 8.80 -13.07
C ASP A 171 -2.90 9.09 -14.43
N VAL A 172 -2.57 10.35 -14.69
CA VAL A 172 -1.83 10.79 -15.89
C VAL A 172 -0.39 11.12 -15.54
N VAL A 173 0.52 10.49 -16.27
CA VAL A 173 1.96 10.72 -16.18
C VAL A 173 2.46 11.32 -17.48
N PHE A 174 3.09 12.50 -17.40
CA PHE A 174 3.81 13.08 -18.53
C PHE A 174 5.22 12.48 -18.62
N LEU A 175 5.61 12.09 -19.83
CA LEU A 175 6.90 11.47 -20.11
C LEU A 175 8.02 12.51 -20.18
N ASP A 176 7.74 13.68 -20.74
CA ASP A 176 8.65 14.82 -20.76
C ASP A 176 8.20 15.96 -19.82
N PRO A 177 8.96 16.27 -18.75
CA PRO A 177 8.65 17.41 -17.89
C PRO A 177 8.75 18.77 -18.61
N ALA A 178 9.54 18.89 -19.69
CA ALA A 178 9.64 20.14 -20.45
C ALA A 178 8.34 20.43 -21.23
N TYR A 179 7.73 19.39 -21.81
CA TYR A 179 6.43 19.48 -22.49
C TYR A 179 5.37 20.13 -21.58
N VAL A 180 5.22 19.64 -20.34
CA VAL A 180 4.23 20.19 -19.40
C VAL A 180 4.47 21.67 -19.10
N LEU A 181 5.73 22.06 -18.91
CA LEU A 181 6.08 23.43 -18.58
C LEU A 181 5.89 24.39 -19.76
N GLU A 182 6.12 23.93 -20.98
CA GLU A 182 5.91 24.70 -22.20
C GLU A 182 4.42 24.83 -22.52
N GLU A 183 3.69 23.71 -22.55
CA GLU A 183 2.26 23.69 -22.87
C GLU A 183 1.41 24.37 -21.80
N SER A 184 1.75 24.23 -20.51
CA SER A 184 1.06 24.99 -19.44
C SER A 184 1.30 26.50 -19.55
N ARG A 185 2.45 26.93 -20.06
CA ARG A 185 2.73 28.34 -20.35
C ARG A 185 1.94 28.80 -21.57
N ALA A 186 1.91 28.02 -22.65
CA ALA A 186 1.17 28.33 -23.87
C ALA A 186 -0.34 28.43 -23.61
N ALA A 187 -0.89 27.55 -22.77
CA ALA A 187 -2.29 27.55 -22.36
C ALA A 187 -2.64 28.59 -21.28
N GLY A 188 -1.66 29.36 -20.80
CA GLY A 188 -1.87 30.40 -19.79
C GLY A 188 -2.30 29.87 -18.42
N ILE A 189 -1.97 28.61 -18.11
CA ILE A 189 -2.34 27.93 -16.86
C ILE A 189 -1.15 27.71 -15.92
N ARG A 190 0.06 28.11 -16.33
CA ARG A 190 1.29 27.95 -15.54
C ARG A 190 1.17 28.47 -14.10
N ASP A 191 0.50 29.59 -13.89
CA ASP A 191 0.38 30.22 -12.55
C ASP A 191 -0.57 29.44 -11.61
N TYR A 192 -1.30 28.47 -12.15
CA TYR A 192 -2.21 27.59 -11.40
C TYR A 192 -1.62 26.18 -11.19
N VAL A 193 -0.51 25.85 -11.85
CA VAL A 193 0.24 24.61 -11.62
C VAL A 193 1.13 24.81 -10.40
N LEU A 194 0.70 24.30 -9.24
CA LEU A 194 1.44 24.42 -7.97
C LEU A 194 2.81 23.73 -8.02
N SER A 195 2.88 22.57 -8.67
CA SER A 195 4.11 21.79 -8.84
C SER A 195 3.96 20.74 -9.94
N VAL A 196 4.99 20.59 -10.77
CA VAL A 196 5.24 19.36 -11.54
C VAL A 196 6.24 18.55 -10.71
N THR A 197 5.81 17.41 -10.18
CA THR A 197 6.67 16.58 -9.32
C THR A 197 7.22 15.44 -10.16
N PRO A 198 8.55 15.39 -10.41
CA PRO A 198 9.15 14.22 -11.06
C PRO A 198 8.87 12.98 -10.23
N ILE A 199 8.44 11.90 -10.87
CA ILE A 199 8.13 10.62 -10.19
C ILE A 199 9.34 10.13 -9.39
N ALA A 200 10.56 10.33 -9.90
CA ALA A 200 11.79 9.96 -9.22
C ALA A 200 11.97 10.71 -7.88
N ASP A 201 11.61 11.99 -7.82
CA ASP A 201 11.73 12.79 -6.61
C ASP A 201 10.64 12.42 -5.59
N ALA A 202 9.41 12.20 -6.06
CA ALA A 202 8.32 11.68 -5.22
C ALA A 202 8.68 10.32 -4.61
N ALA A 203 9.23 9.40 -5.42
CA ALA A 203 9.68 8.10 -4.97
C ALA A 203 10.86 8.20 -3.98
N ALA A 204 11.80 9.12 -4.21
CA ALA A 204 12.92 9.35 -3.31
C ALA A 204 12.46 9.92 -1.96
N GLU A 205 11.51 10.87 -1.96
CA GLU A 205 10.94 11.42 -0.73
C GLU A 205 10.20 10.35 0.07
N GLU A 206 9.38 9.54 -0.60
CA GLU A 206 8.64 8.44 0.04
C GLU A 206 9.60 7.38 0.59
N TYR A 207 10.63 7.01 -0.18
CA TYR A 207 11.69 6.13 0.30
C TYR A 207 12.39 6.69 1.55
N GLN A 208 12.69 7.98 1.58
CA GLN A 208 13.30 8.61 2.76
C GLN A 208 12.36 8.60 3.97
N LYS A 209 11.05 8.82 3.77
CA LYS A 209 10.04 8.70 4.83
C LYS A 209 9.96 7.26 5.38
N LEU A 210 9.92 6.26 4.50
CA LEU A 210 9.93 4.84 4.85
C LEU A 210 11.19 4.46 5.63
N VAL A 211 12.37 4.84 5.16
CA VAL A 211 13.65 4.58 5.84
C VAL A 211 13.71 5.26 7.21
N ARG A 212 13.22 6.50 7.32
CA ARG A 212 13.16 7.21 8.60
C ARG A 212 12.22 6.53 9.58
N SER A 213 11.03 6.13 9.12
CA SER A 213 10.06 5.39 9.93
C SER A 213 10.63 4.06 10.42
N PHE A 214 11.29 3.31 9.52
CA PHE A 214 11.97 2.06 9.87
C PHE A 214 13.08 2.26 10.90
N ARG A 215 13.93 3.28 10.74
CA ARG A 215 15.00 3.59 11.71
C ARG A 215 14.44 3.97 13.08
N LEU A 216 13.36 4.74 13.13
CA LEU A 216 12.67 5.07 14.38
C LEU A 216 12.07 3.82 15.03
N GLY A 217 11.45 2.94 14.23
CA GLY A 217 10.94 1.65 14.69
C GLY A 217 12.06 0.78 15.30
N LEU A 218 13.20 0.69 14.61
CA LEU A 218 14.36 -0.07 15.09
C LEU A 218 14.95 0.52 16.39
N ALA A 219 15.05 1.85 16.49
CA ALA A 219 15.51 2.53 17.69
C ALA A 219 14.56 2.27 18.88
N ASN A 220 13.25 2.28 18.64
CA ASN A 220 12.25 1.96 19.67
C ASN A 220 12.33 0.51 20.11
N ILE A 221 12.51 -0.44 19.18
CA ILE A 221 12.71 -1.86 19.50
C ILE A 221 13.99 -2.04 20.33
N ALA A 222 15.09 -1.38 19.95
CA ALA A 222 16.35 -1.44 20.69
C ALA A 222 16.22 -0.86 22.11
N ALA A 223 15.53 0.28 22.25
CA ALA A 223 15.25 0.89 23.55
C ALA A 223 14.39 -0.02 24.44
N ALA A 224 13.32 -0.59 23.88
CA ALA A 224 12.46 -1.54 24.59
C ALA A 224 13.23 -2.80 25.02
N ALA A 225 14.06 -3.36 24.14
CA ALA A 225 14.93 -4.49 24.46
C ALA A 225 15.91 -4.15 25.59
N GLY A 226 16.48 -2.94 25.59
CA GLY A 226 17.32 -2.44 26.67
C GLY A 226 16.60 -2.38 28.02
N VAL A 227 15.37 -1.90 28.05
CA VAL A 227 14.53 -1.86 29.26
C VAL A 227 14.19 -3.27 29.76
N VAL A 228 13.85 -4.20 28.86
CA VAL A 228 13.58 -5.61 29.20
C VAL A 228 14.83 -6.26 29.80
N LEU A 229 16.00 -6.08 29.17
CA LEU A 229 17.29 -6.57 29.67
C LEU A 229 17.61 -6.03 31.07
N LEU A 230 17.46 -4.72 31.26
CA LEU A 230 17.75 -4.07 32.54
C LEU A 230 16.82 -4.58 33.64
N THR A 231 15.52 -4.69 33.34
CA THR A 231 14.53 -5.29 34.24
C THR A 231 14.88 -6.73 34.59
N ALA A 232 15.23 -7.55 33.60
CA ALA A 232 15.62 -8.96 33.81
C ALA A 232 16.86 -9.09 34.71
N VAL A 233 17.88 -8.25 34.52
CA VAL A 233 19.09 -8.22 35.36
C VAL A 233 18.76 -7.79 36.79
N VAL A 234 18.00 -6.71 36.96
CA VAL A 234 17.62 -6.18 38.28
C VAL A 234 16.80 -7.22 39.05
N VAL A 235 15.76 -7.77 38.44
CA VAL A 235 14.89 -8.81 39.05
C VAL A 235 15.70 -10.05 39.38
N SER A 236 16.56 -10.53 38.48
CA SER A 236 17.41 -11.70 38.72
C SER A 236 18.39 -11.48 39.88
N SER A 237 19.01 -10.30 39.97
CA SER A 237 19.94 -9.97 41.05
C SER A 237 19.23 -9.85 42.41
N ALA A 238 18.05 -9.22 42.44
CA ALA A 238 17.26 -9.04 43.65
C ALA A 238 16.70 -10.40 44.13
N TYR A 239 16.22 -11.24 43.21
CA TYR A 239 15.70 -12.57 43.53
C TYR A 239 16.80 -13.47 44.08
N THR A 240 17.97 -13.52 43.42
CA THR A 240 19.08 -14.35 43.87
C THR A 240 19.67 -13.89 45.21
N ARG A 241 19.71 -12.57 45.49
CA ARG A 241 20.08 -12.04 46.82
C ARG A 241 19.05 -12.41 47.89
N ARG A 242 17.76 -12.19 47.63
CA ARG A 242 16.68 -12.41 48.61
C ARG A 242 16.49 -13.90 48.95
N TYR A 243 16.70 -14.78 47.98
CA TYR A 243 16.48 -16.23 48.13
C TYR A 243 17.78 -17.03 48.07
N ALA A 244 18.94 -16.40 48.33
CA ALA A 244 20.26 -17.02 48.21
C ALA A 244 20.39 -18.35 48.97
N GLN A 245 19.86 -18.40 50.20
CA GLN A 245 19.90 -19.61 51.03
C GLN A 245 19.01 -20.73 50.49
N SER A 246 17.78 -20.43 50.05
CA SER A 246 16.85 -21.45 49.54
C SER A 246 17.28 -21.99 48.17
N VAL A 247 17.85 -21.14 47.31
CA VAL A 247 18.42 -21.55 46.03
C VAL A 247 19.63 -22.47 46.23
N PHE A 248 20.48 -22.17 47.21
CA PHE A 248 21.66 -22.98 47.52
C PHE A 248 21.28 -24.35 48.10
N VAL A 249 20.32 -24.40 49.03
CA VAL A 249 19.80 -25.67 49.59
C VAL A 249 19.18 -26.54 48.49
N ARG A 250 18.38 -25.94 47.59
CA ARG A 250 17.79 -26.68 46.45
C ARG A 250 18.83 -27.13 45.42
N TYR A 251 19.93 -26.39 45.27
CA TYR A 251 21.04 -26.78 44.40
C TYR A 251 21.74 -28.02 44.95
N ILE A 252 22.07 -28.04 46.25
CA ILE A 252 22.67 -29.20 46.91
C ILE A 252 21.73 -30.40 46.92
N ALA A 253 20.42 -30.16 47.09
CA ALA A 253 19.40 -31.21 47.02
C ALA A 253 19.15 -31.77 45.59
N GLY A 254 19.93 -31.35 44.58
CA GLY A 254 19.87 -31.91 43.22
C GLY A 254 18.66 -31.47 42.38
N TRP A 255 17.92 -30.44 42.80
CA TRP A 255 16.74 -29.99 42.05
C TRP A 255 17.15 -29.42 40.69
N SER A 256 16.38 -29.72 39.65
CA SER A 256 16.60 -29.20 38.29
C SER A 256 16.48 -27.67 38.25
N PHE A 257 17.13 -27.05 37.25
CA PHE A 257 17.13 -25.58 37.08
C PHE A 257 15.70 -25.01 36.99
N ALA A 258 14.83 -25.68 36.23
CA ALA A 258 13.43 -25.29 36.09
C ALA A 258 12.66 -25.35 37.42
N ALA A 259 12.87 -26.40 38.22
CA ALA A 259 12.21 -26.55 39.52
C ALA A 259 12.65 -25.49 40.54
N ARG A 260 13.91 -25.03 40.46
CA ARG A 260 14.45 -23.97 41.33
C ARG A 260 13.87 -22.60 41.02
N TYR A 261 13.66 -22.27 39.75
CA TYR A 261 13.20 -20.96 39.29
C TYR A 261 11.74 -20.94 38.81
N ARG A 262 10.93 -21.95 39.15
CA ARG A 262 9.53 -22.08 38.69
C ARG A 262 8.66 -20.82 38.85
N ALA A 263 8.85 -20.08 39.94
CA ALA A 263 8.09 -18.86 40.20
C ALA A 263 8.45 -17.73 39.22
N ALA A 264 9.73 -17.64 38.83
CA ALA A 264 10.19 -16.69 37.82
C ALA A 264 9.68 -17.07 36.43
N PHE A 265 9.72 -18.36 36.08
CA PHE A 265 9.14 -18.86 34.82
C PHE A 265 7.62 -18.65 34.74
N LEU A 266 6.89 -18.85 35.83
CA LEU A 266 5.45 -18.59 35.89
C LEU A 266 5.13 -17.10 35.75
N ALA A 267 5.92 -16.22 36.37
CA ALA A 267 5.74 -14.78 36.24
C ALA A 267 5.99 -14.31 34.79
N GLU A 268 7.04 -14.81 34.14
CA GLU A 268 7.34 -14.53 32.73
C GLU A 268 6.27 -15.09 31.79
N ALA A 269 5.78 -16.31 32.06
CA ALA A 269 4.69 -16.89 31.27
C ALA A 269 3.40 -16.07 31.43
N ALA A 270 3.09 -15.60 32.65
CA ALA A 270 1.92 -14.77 32.89
C ALA A 270 2.01 -13.40 32.19
N SER A 271 3.18 -12.75 32.23
CA SER A 271 3.39 -11.48 31.51
C SER A 271 3.33 -11.66 30.00
N ALA A 272 3.89 -12.74 29.45
CA ALA A 272 3.79 -13.09 28.04
C ALA A 272 2.34 -13.30 27.60
N VAL A 273 1.56 -14.07 28.36
CA VAL A 273 0.13 -14.29 28.08
C VAL A 273 -0.66 -12.97 28.13
N LEU A 274 -0.42 -12.14 29.13
CA LEU A 274 -1.04 -10.81 29.25
C LEU A 274 -0.71 -9.91 28.05
N LEU A 275 0.54 -9.90 27.59
CA LEU A 275 0.95 -9.11 26.44
C LEU A 275 0.27 -9.60 25.15
N VAL A 276 0.29 -10.91 24.89
CA VAL A 276 -0.36 -11.49 23.71
C VAL A 276 -1.86 -11.23 23.73
N ALA A 277 -2.52 -11.41 24.88
CA ALA A 277 -3.94 -11.11 25.03
C ALA A 277 -4.24 -9.62 24.83
N TYR A 278 -3.39 -8.73 25.35
CA TYR A 278 -3.54 -7.29 25.17
C TYR A 278 -3.42 -6.88 23.69
N VAL A 279 -2.42 -7.39 22.97
CA VAL A 279 -2.21 -7.11 21.54
C VAL A 279 -3.35 -7.70 20.70
N ALA A 280 -3.82 -8.91 21.02
CA ALA A 280 -4.96 -9.52 20.35
C ALA A 280 -6.25 -8.72 20.55
N ALA A 281 -6.46 -8.16 21.75
CA ALA A 281 -7.61 -7.32 22.06
C ALA A 281 -7.48 -5.89 21.49
N ASN A 282 -6.25 -5.39 21.32
CA ASN A 282 -5.96 -4.03 20.85
C ASN A 282 -4.97 -4.09 19.67
N PRO A 283 -5.41 -4.58 18.50
CA PRO A 283 -4.55 -4.63 17.33
C PRO A 283 -4.09 -3.20 16.99
N PRO A 284 -2.78 -2.97 16.82
CA PRO A 284 -2.28 -1.65 16.48
C PRO A 284 -2.80 -1.28 15.10
N ARG A 285 -3.43 -0.10 15.04
CA ARG A 285 -4.05 0.44 13.85
C ARG A 285 -3.10 1.42 13.20
N THR A 286 -3.04 1.44 11.88
CA THR A 286 -2.32 2.49 11.16
C THR A 286 -3.02 3.81 11.47
N PRO A 287 -2.37 4.83 12.06
CA PRO A 287 -3.02 6.11 12.24
C PRO A 287 -3.51 6.58 10.86
N PRO A 288 -4.75 7.10 10.73
CA PRO A 288 -5.16 7.70 9.47
C PRO A 288 -4.11 8.75 9.12
N ALA A 289 -3.56 8.67 7.91
CA ALA A 289 -2.69 9.71 7.41
C ALA A 289 -3.41 11.04 7.64
N LEU A 290 -2.74 12.01 8.28
CA LEU A 290 -3.27 13.34 8.55
C LEU A 290 -3.62 13.99 7.19
N GLY A 291 -4.84 13.75 6.72
CA GLY A 291 -5.28 14.12 5.37
C GLY A 291 -6.54 13.40 4.87
N ALA A 292 -6.85 12.17 5.33
CA ALA A 292 -8.04 11.45 4.87
C ALA A 292 -9.29 11.83 5.69
N VAL A 293 -10.14 12.69 5.12
CA VAL A 293 -11.47 13.07 5.68
C VAL A 293 -12.54 12.00 5.39
N VAL A 294 -12.16 10.82 4.88
CA VAL A 294 -13.09 9.71 4.65
C VAL A 294 -12.90 8.69 5.77
N ALA A 295 -14.01 8.23 6.35
CA ALA A 295 -14.06 7.25 7.43
C ALA A 295 -13.65 5.84 6.96
N ALA A 296 -12.46 5.70 6.39
CA ALA A 296 -11.84 4.40 6.14
C ALA A 296 -11.38 3.83 7.48
N ALA A 297 -11.76 2.58 7.77
CA ALA A 297 -11.22 1.86 8.91
C ALA A 297 -9.69 1.78 8.74
N ALA A 298 -8.96 2.35 9.70
CA ALA A 298 -7.50 2.31 9.71
C ALA A 298 -6.98 0.89 9.42
N PRO A 299 -6.20 0.68 8.33
CA PRO A 299 -5.70 -0.64 7.97
C PRO A 299 -4.80 -1.20 9.08
N ARG A 300 -4.77 -2.53 9.22
CA ARG A 300 -3.92 -3.21 10.20
C ARG A 300 -2.47 -3.17 9.73
N LEU A 301 -1.54 -2.86 10.64
CA LEU A 301 -0.12 -2.65 10.30
C LEU A 301 0.56 -3.90 9.72
N LEU A 302 0.14 -5.11 10.11
CA LEU A 302 0.72 -6.38 9.64
C LEU A 302 -0.36 -7.32 9.10
N GLY A 303 -1.47 -6.79 8.59
CA GLY A 303 -2.54 -7.61 8.02
C GLY A 303 -3.17 -8.61 9.00
N GLY A 304 -3.04 -8.43 10.32
CA GLY A 304 -3.53 -9.38 11.33
C GLY A 304 -2.46 -10.28 11.97
N ALA A 305 -1.19 -10.18 11.55
CA ALA A 305 -0.09 -10.98 12.10
C ALA A 305 0.56 -10.38 13.37
N GLU A 306 0.01 -9.30 13.92
CA GLU A 306 0.51 -8.64 15.13
C GLU A 306 0.66 -9.56 16.36
N PRO A 307 -0.23 -10.54 16.64
CA PRO A 307 -0.02 -11.47 17.74
C PRO A 307 1.19 -12.39 17.54
N LEU A 308 1.58 -12.73 16.30
CA LEU A 308 2.78 -13.54 16.04
C LEU A 308 4.06 -12.78 16.41
N VAL A 309 4.09 -11.48 16.11
CA VAL A 309 5.21 -10.62 16.52
C VAL A 309 5.28 -10.51 18.04
N ALA A 310 4.14 -10.40 18.73
CA ALA A 310 4.11 -10.41 20.19
C ALA A 310 4.66 -11.72 20.78
N VAL A 311 4.34 -12.88 20.17
CA VAL A 311 4.91 -14.17 20.56
C VAL A 311 6.44 -14.19 20.35
N ALA A 312 6.93 -13.69 19.22
CA ALA A 312 8.37 -13.61 18.95
C ALA A 312 9.10 -12.75 20.00
N VAL A 313 8.53 -11.60 20.38
CA VAL A 313 9.06 -10.75 21.45
C VAL A 313 9.09 -11.49 22.79
N CYS A 314 8.03 -12.23 23.13
CA CYS A 314 7.98 -13.04 24.36
C CYS A 314 9.05 -14.13 24.40
N LEU A 315 9.32 -14.79 23.26
CA LEU A 315 10.38 -15.79 23.15
C LEU A 315 11.77 -15.19 23.38
N VAL A 316 12.03 -14.01 22.79
CA VAL A 316 13.28 -13.27 22.99
C VAL A 316 13.44 -12.86 24.47
N SER A 317 12.39 -12.30 25.08
CA SER A 317 12.38 -11.95 26.52
C SER A 317 12.70 -13.17 27.40
N SER A 318 12.04 -14.29 27.14
CA SER A 318 12.23 -15.54 27.88
C SER A 318 13.67 -16.07 27.76
N ALA A 319 14.26 -16.03 26.56
CA ALA A 319 15.65 -16.43 26.34
C ALA A 319 16.64 -15.52 27.08
N LEU A 320 16.37 -14.21 27.11
CA LEU A 320 17.18 -13.23 27.84
C LEU A 320 17.10 -13.45 29.36
N LEU A 321 15.92 -13.77 29.90
CA LEU A 321 15.75 -14.10 31.30
C LEU A 321 16.52 -15.37 31.69
N VAL A 322 16.41 -16.43 30.88
CA VAL A 322 17.13 -17.71 31.10
C VAL A 322 18.63 -17.49 31.09
N THR A 323 19.16 -16.73 30.12
CA THR A 323 20.59 -16.43 30.03
C THR A 323 21.06 -15.58 31.20
N ALA A 324 20.31 -14.54 31.60
CA ALA A 324 20.65 -13.72 32.76
C ALA A 324 20.71 -14.53 34.07
N LEU A 325 19.72 -15.41 34.31
CA LEU A 325 19.69 -16.30 35.48
C LEU A 325 20.86 -17.30 35.47
N ALA A 326 21.17 -17.88 34.31
CA ALA A 326 22.29 -18.81 34.16
C ALA A 326 23.63 -18.13 34.47
N VAL A 327 23.85 -16.90 33.98
CA VAL A 327 25.05 -16.11 34.26
C VAL A 327 25.15 -15.74 35.73
N ALA A 328 24.05 -15.28 36.35
CA ALA A 328 24.01 -14.92 37.76
C ALA A 328 24.32 -16.13 38.67
N GLN A 329 23.75 -17.29 38.38
CA GLN A 329 24.03 -18.52 39.12
C GLN A 329 25.51 -18.93 39.00
N ARG A 330 26.09 -18.88 37.79
CA ARG A 330 27.52 -19.18 37.57
C ARG A 330 28.43 -18.23 38.36
N ARG A 331 28.09 -16.95 38.43
CA ARG A 331 28.84 -15.96 39.23
C ARG A 331 28.78 -16.27 40.72
N LEU A 332 27.59 -16.56 41.27
CA LEU A 332 27.39 -16.89 42.68
C LEU A 332 28.15 -18.15 43.11
N LEU A 333 28.19 -19.18 42.25
CA LEU A 333 28.94 -20.41 42.51
C LEU A 333 30.45 -20.16 42.52
N ARG A 334 30.96 -19.35 41.58
CA ARG A 334 32.39 -18.98 41.52
C ARG A 334 32.84 -18.17 42.74
N THR A 335 32.03 -17.23 43.21
CA THR A 335 32.40 -16.37 44.36
C THR A 335 32.36 -17.10 45.69
N ARG A 336 31.56 -18.17 45.82
CA ARG A 336 31.52 -18.96 47.07
C ARG A 336 32.50 -20.11 47.11
N SER A 337 32.94 -20.64 45.97
CA SER A 337 34.02 -21.65 45.94
C SER A 337 35.39 -21.07 46.29
N SER A 338 35.56 -19.75 46.23
CA SER A 338 36.81 -19.06 46.61
C SER A 338 36.91 -18.71 48.09
N ASP A 339 35.80 -18.81 48.85
CA ASP A 339 35.73 -18.49 50.29
C ASP A 339 35.73 -19.76 51.19
N SER A 340 35.98 -20.93 50.59
CA SER A 340 36.09 -22.25 51.25
C SER A 340 37.43 -22.89 50.94
#